data_AF-A0A3G1PWB0-F1
#
_entry.id   AF-A0A3G1PWB0-F1
#
_cell.length_a   1.000
_cell.length_b   1.000
_cell.length_c   1.000
_cell.angle_alpha   90.00
_cell.angle_beta   90.00
_cell.angle_gamma   90.00
#
_symmetry.space_group_name_H-M   'P 1'
#
loop_
_entity.id
_entity.type
_entity.pdbx_description
1 polymer ?
#
loop_
_entity_poly.entity_id
_entity_poly.type
_entity_poly.pdbx_seq_one_letter_code
_entity_poly.pdbx_strand_id
1 'polypeptide(L)'
;MLMSLMTKKINMFLKIIKNKKILKKCVKKSLINNDLKKCFLGKYNFVVKYIISIVFMYSNSFLNIEATTGNYKRFYSIKSANLTNKFKNLNDQVLKYYYKIIISKLKFSNSTPIAIHFYNIKNYKWFVEKLSKKIFILITKFYKKHSYNGCRKKKIKRKKLKKWLSGLKRQTVNLLIFSS
;
A
#
# COMPACT_ATOMS: atom_id res chain seq x y z
N MET A 1 56.12 -16.66 17.75
CA MET A 1 55.10 -15.61 17.51
C MET A 1 54.70 -15.47 16.03
N LEU A 2 55.65 -15.49 15.07
CA LEU A 2 55.36 -15.46 13.62
C LEU A 2 54.48 -16.63 13.12
N MET A 3 54.72 -17.85 13.62
CA MET A 3 53.95 -19.03 13.24
C MET A 3 52.45 -18.96 13.60
N SER A 4 52.10 -18.33 14.73
CA SER A 4 50.69 -18.18 15.13
C SER A 4 49.96 -17.09 14.32
N LEU A 5 50.71 -16.13 13.78
CA LEU A 5 50.17 -15.11 12.88
C LEU A 5 49.86 -15.71 11.49
N MET A 6 50.74 -16.59 11.01
CA MET A 6 50.58 -17.30 9.74
C MET A 6 49.38 -18.25 9.76
N THR A 7 49.20 -19.03 10.83
CA THR A 7 48.05 -19.94 10.98
C THR A 7 46.72 -19.17 11.06
N LYS A 8 46.70 -18.01 11.73
CA LYS A 8 45.51 -17.12 11.75
C LYS A 8 45.17 -16.60 10.35
N LYS A 9 46.15 -16.18 9.56
CA LYS A 9 45.94 -15.72 8.18
C LYS A 9 45.40 -16.86 7.30
N ILE A 10 45.99 -18.05 7.37
CA ILE A 10 45.54 -19.23 6.60
C ILE A 10 44.08 -19.59 6.95
N ASN A 11 43.73 -19.61 8.23
CA ASN A 11 42.37 -19.92 8.67
C ASN A 11 41.35 -18.87 8.19
N MET A 12 41.74 -17.59 8.17
CA MET A 12 40.91 -16.52 7.62
C MET A 12 40.66 -16.73 6.11
N PHE A 13 41.68 -17.08 5.34
CA PHE A 13 41.55 -17.39 3.91
C PHE A 13 40.65 -18.60 3.66
N LEU A 14 40.81 -19.69 4.43
CA LEU A 14 39.96 -20.88 4.33
C LEU A 14 38.49 -20.56 4.61
N LYS A 15 38.21 -19.66 5.56
CA LYS A 15 36.84 -19.19 5.88
C LYS A 15 36.21 -18.42 4.72
N ILE A 16 36.98 -17.55 4.07
CA ILE A 16 36.53 -16.80 2.88
C ILE A 16 36.20 -17.75 1.72
N ILE A 17 37.04 -18.77 1.49
CA ILE A 17 36.83 -19.76 0.42
C ILE A 17 35.57 -20.61 0.68
N LYS A 18 35.35 -21.06 1.93
CA LYS A 18 34.13 -21.79 2.32
C LYS A 18 32.88 -20.93 2.10
N ASN A 19 32.91 -19.66 2.49
CA ASN A 19 31.79 -18.74 2.29
C ASN A 19 31.45 -18.51 0.82
N LYS A 20 32.47 -18.38 -0.06
CA LYS A 20 32.25 -18.28 -1.52
C LYS A 20 31.59 -19.53 -2.11
N LYS A 21 31.96 -20.74 -1.65
CA LYS A 21 31.32 -22.00 -2.09
C LYS A 21 29.86 -22.09 -1.64
N ILE A 22 29.56 -21.70 -0.40
CA ILE A 22 28.18 -21.65 0.13
C ILE A 22 27.33 -20.66 -0.68
N LEU A 23 27.85 -19.46 -0.94
CA LEU A 23 27.20 -18.45 -1.80
C LEU A 23 26.88 -19.00 -3.20
N LYS A 24 27.84 -19.66 -3.86
CA LYS A 24 27.60 -20.29 -5.18
C LYS A 24 26.52 -21.38 -5.12
N LYS A 25 26.46 -22.17 -4.03
CA LYS A 25 25.43 -23.21 -3.83
C LYS A 25 24.05 -22.59 -3.60
N CYS A 26 23.96 -21.51 -2.83
CA CYS A 26 22.72 -20.76 -2.61
C CYS A 26 22.20 -20.12 -3.92
N VAL A 27 23.09 -19.54 -4.72
CA VAL A 27 22.75 -18.95 -6.03
C VAL A 27 22.25 -20.02 -7.02
N LYS A 28 22.88 -21.20 -7.06
CA LYS A 28 22.36 -22.33 -7.85
C LYS A 28 20.97 -22.79 -7.38
N LYS A 29 20.71 -22.84 -6.07
CA LYS A 29 19.37 -23.14 -5.52
C LYS A 29 18.33 -22.09 -5.92
N SER A 30 18.68 -20.81 -5.97
CA SER A 30 17.76 -19.77 -6.46
C SER A 30 17.48 -19.84 -7.97
N LEU A 31 18.41 -20.37 -8.77
CA LEU A 31 18.22 -20.57 -10.21
C LEU A 31 17.29 -21.75 -10.51
N ILE A 32 17.31 -22.81 -9.69
CA ILE A 32 16.40 -23.96 -9.79
C ILE A 32 14.92 -23.56 -9.56
N ASN A 33 14.65 -22.43 -8.91
CA ASN A 33 13.29 -21.88 -8.79
C ASN A 33 12.71 -21.42 -10.14
N ASN A 34 13.53 -21.20 -11.17
CA ASN A 34 13.04 -20.84 -12.49
C ASN A 34 12.38 -22.02 -13.22
N ASP A 35 12.79 -23.27 -12.92
CA ASP A 35 12.17 -24.46 -13.49
C ASP A 35 10.81 -24.77 -12.84
N LEU A 36 10.65 -24.47 -11.55
CA LEU A 36 9.33 -24.49 -10.88
C LEU A 36 8.37 -23.47 -11.53
N LYS A 37 8.87 -22.30 -11.93
CA LYS A 37 8.11 -21.30 -12.69
C LYS A 37 7.59 -21.87 -14.02
N LYS A 38 8.43 -22.63 -14.73
CA LYS A 38 8.11 -23.25 -16.03
C LYS A 38 7.07 -24.36 -15.90
N CYS A 39 7.14 -25.18 -14.84
CA CYS A 39 6.13 -26.21 -14.55
C CYS A 39 4.77 -25.63 -14.09
N PHE A 40 4.75 -24.46 -13.45
CA PHE A 40 3.52 -23.76 -13.04
C PHE A 40 2.78 -23.10 -14.21
N LEU A 41 3.51 -22.67 -15.25
CA LEU A 41 2.97 -22.05 -16.48
C LEU A 41 2.09 -22.98 -17.32
N GLY A 42 2.30 -24.29 -17.27
CA GLY A 42 1.58 -25.25 -18.11
C GLY A 42 0.18 -25.66 -17.62
N LYS A 43 -0.16 -25.43 -16.34
CA LYS A 43 -1.43 -25.90 -15.73
C LYS A 43 -2.37 -24.79 -15.27
N TYR A 44 -1.87 -23.57 -15.09
CA TYR A 44 -2.67 -22.46 -14.58
C TYR A 44 -2.61 -21.29 -15.56
N ASN A 45 -3.75 -20.95 -16.17
CA ASN A 45 -3.89 -19.69 -16.88
C ASN A 45 -3.72 -18.55 -15.89
N PHE A 46 -2.54 -17.93 -15.87
CA PHE A 46 -2.19 -16.77 -15.03
C PHE A 46 -2.90 -15.48 -15.45
N VAL A 47 -3.93 -15.59 -16.28
CA VAL A 47 -4.77 -14.48 -16.69
C VAL A 47 -5.62 -14.06 -15.50
N VAL A 48 -5.38 -12.86 -14.98
CA VAL A 48 -6.19 -12.26 -13.91
C VAL A 48 -7.66 -12.32 -14.32
N LYS A 49 -8.50 -12.87 -13.44
CA LYS A 49 -9.96 -12.95 -13.68
C LYS A 49 -10.72 -11.80 -13.01
N TYR A 50 -10.25 -11.41 -11.83
CA TYR A 50 -10.88 -10.37 -11.02
C TYR A 50 -9.85 -9.36 -10.52
N ILE A 51 -10.31 -8.13 -10.39
CA ILE A 51 -9.56 -7.01 -9.82
C ILE A 51 -10.32 -6.56 -8.58
N ILE A 52 -9.65 -6.61 -7.43
CA ILE A 52 -10.14 -6.05 -6.18
C ILE A 52 -9.48 -4.70 -5.98
N SER A 53 -10.25 -3.64 -6.08
CA SER A 53 -9.78 -2.27 -5.90
C SER A 53 -10.23 -1.73 -4.56
N ILE A 54 -9.28 -1.37 -3.69
CA ILE A 54 -9.53 -0.75 -2.39
C ILE A 54 -9.09 0.70 -2.47
N VAL A 55 -10.05 1.62 -2.34
CA VAL A 55 -9.86 3.05 -2.52
C VAL A 55 -10.12 3.79 -1.23
N PHE A 56 -9.13 4.53 -0.74
CA PHE A 56 -9.31 5.45 0.39
C PHE A 56 -9.36 6.89 -0.13
N MET A 57 -10.49 7.55 0.16
CA MET A 57 -10.68 8.97 -0.04
C MET A 57 -10.74 9.65 1.33
N TYR A 58 -10.62 10.98 1.34
CA TYR A 58 -10.65 11.76 2.58
C TYR A 58 -11.94 11.55 3.39
N SER A 59 -13.08 11.39 2.72
CA SER A 59 -14.40 11.28 3.36
C SER A 59 -14.95 9.85 3.44
N ASN A 60 -14.42 8.93 2.63
CA ASN A 60 -14.96 7.58 2.54
C ASN A 60 -13.93 6.60 1.98
N SER A 61 -14.16 5.32 2.20
CA SER A 61 -13.43 4.24 1.56
C SER A 61 -14.39 3.32 0.81
N PHE A 62 -13.86 2.71 -0.25
CA PHE A 62 -14.59 1.81 -1.13
C PHE A 62 -13.80 0.53 -1.39
N LEU A 63 -14.53 -0.58 -1.49
CA LEU A 63 -14.06 -1.88 -1.96
C LEU A 63 -14.86 -2.21 -3.21
N ASN A 64 -14.18 -2.29 -4.34
CA ASN A 64 -14.76 -2.61 -5.63
C ASN A 64 -14.21 -3.95 -6.10
N ILE A 65 -15.10 -4.79 -6.64
CA ILE A 65 -14.71 -6.04 -7.29
C ILE A 65 -15.18 -5.97 -8.73
N GLU A 66 -14.22 -5.97 -9.63
CA GLU A 66 -14.41 -5.83 -11.07
C GLU A 66 -13.91 -7.11 -11.75
N ALA A 67 -14.61 -7.55 -12.79
CA ALA A 67 -14.06 -8.52 -13.73
C ALA A 67 -13.00 -7.84 -14.62
N THR A 68 -12.04 -8.59 -15.14
CA THR A 68 -11.07 -8.04 -16.09
C THR A 68 -11.69 -7.54 -17.40
N THR A 69 -12.92 -7.96 -17.70
CA THR A 69 -13.73 -7.41 -18.80
C THR A 69 -14.29 -6.01 -18.53
N GLY A 70 -14.08 -5.45 -17.32
CA GLY A 70 -14.58 -4.13 -16.93
C GLY A 70 -15.96 -4.14 -16.24
N ASN A 71 -16.60 -5.31 -16.14
CA ASN A 71 -17.91 -5.41 -15.49
C ASN A 71 -17.78 -5.39 -13.96
N TYR A 72 -18.44 -4.41 -13.33
CA TYR A 72 -18.56 -4.32 -11.88
C TYR A 72 -19.40 -5.47 -11.34
N LYS A 73 -18.83 -6.30 -10.48
CA LYS A 73 -19.58 -7.36 -9.81
C LYS A 73 -20.18 -6.89 -8.51
N ARG A 74 -19.40 -6.24 -7.65
CA ARG A 74 -19.83 -5.81 -6.32
C ARG A 74 -19.11 -4.56 -5.85
N PHE A 75 -19.81 -3.76 -5.07
CA PHE A 75 -19.34 -2.50 -4.51
C PHE A 75 -19.71 -2.42 -3.03
N TYR A 76 -18.75 -2.07 -2.19
CA TYR A 76 -18.96 -1.88 -0.76
C TYR A 76 -18.34 -0.58 -0.29
N SER A 77 -19.14 0.28 0.33
CA SER A 77 -18.66 1.52 0.95
C SER A 77 -18.57 1.37 2.46
N ILE A 78 -17.65 2.10 3.09
CA ILE A 78 -17.63 2.17 4.56
C ILE A 78 -18.83 2.90 5.11
N LYS A 79 -19.35 3.90 4.39
CA LYS A 79 -20.51 4.67 4.84
C LYS A 79 -21.77 3.81 5.00
N SER A 80 -21.92 2.77 4.18
CA SER A 80 -23.01 1.78 4.29
C SER A 80 -22.79 0.75 5.40
N ALA A 81 -21.59 0.65 5.94
CA ALA A 81 -21.33 -0.09 7.17
C ALA A 81 -21.59 0.89 8.32
N ASN A 82 -22.45 0.57 9.27
CA ASN A 82 -22.76 1.41 10.44
C ASN A 82 -21.57 1.57 11.42
N LEU A 83 -20.34 1.64 10.90
CA LEU A 83 -19.12 1.95 11.62
C LEU A 83 -19.17 3.43 12.03
N THR A 84 -19.04 3.68 13.33
CA THR A 84 -19.10 5.03 13.90
C THR A 84 -18.06 5.95 13.26
N ASN A 85 -18.36 7.26 13.19
CA ASN A 85 -17.57 8.25 12.45
C ASN A 85 -16.08 8.30 12.82
N LYS A 86 -15.68 7.88 14.03
CA LYS A 86 -14.28 7.82 14.48
C LYS A 86 -13.46 6.76 13.74
N PHE A 87 -14.08 5.66 13.30
CA PHE A 87 -13.38 4.55 12.66
C PHE A 87 -13.04 4.80 11.18
N LYS A 88 -13.59 5.86 10.56
CA LYS A 88 -13.29 6.27 9.18
C LYS A 88 -11.84 6.72 8.98
N ASN A 89 -11.19 7.19 10.05
CA ASN A 89 -9.81 7.66 10.02
C ASN A 89 -8.78 6.54 10.30
N LEU A 90 -9.24 5.39 10.80
CA LEU A 90 -8.38 4.25 11.15
C LEU A 90 -8.35 3.25 9.99
N ASN A 91 -7.40 3.46 9.08
CA ASN A 91 -7.20 2.63 7.89
C ASN A 91 -7.21 1.12 8.19
N ASP A 92 -6.64 0.71 9.32
CA ASP A 92 -6.51 -0.71 9.67
C ASP A 92 -7.86 -1.36 10.00
N GLN A 93 -8.79 -0.64 10.62
CA GLN A 93 -10.12 -1.18 10.94
C GLN A 93 -10.98 -1.31 9.69
N VAL A 94 -10.87 -0.34 8.79
CA VAL A 94 -11.47 -0.39 7.46
C VAL A 94 -10.97 -1.60 6.69
N LEU A 95 -9.65 -1.85 6.70
CA LEU A 95 -9.06 -3.03 6.07
C LEU A 95 -9.53 -4.34 6.71
N LYS A 96 -9.64 -4.40 8.04
CA LYS A 96 -10.23 -5.57 8.75
C LYS A 96 -11.68 -5.82 8.33
N TYR A 97 -12.48 -4.76 8.19
CA TYR A 97 -13.86 -4.85 7.72
C TYR A 97 -13.93 -5.40 6.29
N TYR A 98 -13.13 -4.86 5.37
CA TYR A 98 -13.07 -5.36 4.00
C TYR A 98 -12.55 -6.79 3.90
N TYR A 99 -11.58 -7.17 4.72
CA TYR A 99 -11.09 -8.54 4.79
C TYR A 99 -12.22 -9.51 5.17
N LYS A 100 -13.03 -9.16 6.18
CA LYS A 100 -14.21 -9.95 6.56
C LYS A 100 -15.22 -10.03 5.41
N ILE A 101 -15.48 -8.95 4.70
CA ILE A 101 -16.39 -8.96 3.54
C ILE A 101 -15.87 -9.90 2.46
N ILE A 102 -14.59 -9.78 2.11
CA ILE A 102 -14.01 -10.56 1.03
C ILE A 102 -14.12 -12.05 1.35
N ILE A 103 -13.77 -12.46 2.56
CA ILE A 103 -13.82 -13.88 2.93
C ILE A 103 -15.26 -14.40 3.05
N SER A 104 -16.16 -13.62 3.63
CA SER A 104 -17.53 -14.09 3.88
C SER A 104 -18.42 -14.05 2.64
N LYS A 105 -18.33 -12.98 1.84
CA LYS A 105 -19.24 -12.74 0.72
C LYS A 105 -18.66 -13.21 -0.61
N LEU A 106 -17.34 -13.19 -0.78
CA LEU A 106 -16.70 -13.55 -2.05
C LEU A 106 -16.17 -14.97 -1.96
N LYS A 107 -16.95 -15.90 -2.50
CA LYS A 107 -16.56 -17.31 -2.69
C LYS A 107 -15.57 -17.41 -3.86
N PHE A 108 -14.40 -16.80 -3.73
CA PHE A 108 -13.33 -16.98 -4.70
C PHE A 108 -12.77 -18.39 -4.57
N SER A 109 -12.61 -19.09 -5.70
CA SER A 109 -11.88 -20.36 -5.69
C SER A 109 -10.41 -20.07 -5.42
N ASN A 110 -9.76 -20.91 -4.63
CA ASN A 110 -8.32 -20.83 -4.37
C ASN A 110 -7.48 -20.90 -5.66
N SER A 111 -8.04 -21.38 -6.77
CA SER A 111 -7.38 -21.43 -8.07
C SER A 111 -7.60 -20.20 -8.94
N THR A 112 -8.45 -19.25 -8.54
CA THR A 112 -8.75 -18.07 -9.36
C THR A 112 -7.71 -16.97 -9.15
N PRO A 113 -6.95 -16.56 -10.19
CA PRO A 113 -5.97 -15.49 -10.08
C PRO A 113 -6.66 -14.12 -9.95
N ILE A 114 -6.30 -13.40 -8.90
CA ILE A 114 -6.85 -12.09 -8.58
C ILE A 114 -5.74 -11.05 -8.54
N ALA A 115 -6.01 -9.86 -9.09
CA ALA A 115 -5.19 -8.69 -8.88
C ALA A 115 -5.80 -7.80 -7.79
N ILE A 116 -4.95 -7.21 -6.96
CA ILE A 116 -5.37 -6.25 -5.93
C ILE A 116 -4.76 -4.90 -6.22
N HIS A 117 -5.61 -3.89 -6.27
CA HIS A 117 -5.23 -2.50 -6.45
C HIS A 117 -5.55 -1.70 -5.19
N PHE A 118 -4.55 -0.99 -4.68
CA PHE A 118 -4.69 -0.13 -3.51
C PHE A 118 -4.52 1.33 -3.94
N TYR A 119 -5.47 2.19 -3.57
CA TYR A 119 -5.41 3.62 -3.85
C TYR A 119 -5.36 4.42 -2.55
N ASN A 120 -4.31 5.23 -2.41
CA ASN A 120 -4.07 6.13 -1.26
C ASN A 120 -3.97 5.43 0.11
N ILE A 121 -3.50 4.19 0.15
CA ILE A 121 -3.34 3.42 1.39
C ILE A 121 -1.87 3.35 1.78
N LYS A 122 -1.57 3.64 3.05
CA LYS A 122 -0.20 3.57 3.60
C LYS A 122 0.13 2.20 4.19
N ASN A 123 -0.79 1.61 4.96
CA ASN A 123 -0.56 0.37 5.71
C ASN A 123 -1.39 -0.79 5.15
N TYR A 124 -0.87 -1.48 4.13
CA TYR A 124 -1.58 -2.57 3.44
C TYR A 124 -0.99 -3.97 3.72
N LYS A 125 0.22 -4.05 4.30
CA LYS A 125 1.00 -5.29 4.40
C LYS A 125 0.22 -6.40 5.10
N TRP A 126 -0.31 -6.10 6.30
CA TRP A 126 -1.11 -7.03 7.08
C TRP A 126 -2.30 -7.59 6.30
N PHE A 127 -2.99 -6.73 5.54
CA PHE A 127 -4.14 -7.12 4.75
C PHE A 127 -3.75 -8.08 3.62
N VAL A 128 -2.69 -7.75 2.87
CA VAL A 128 -2.21 -8.60 1.77
C VAL A 128 -1.72 -9.95 2.28
N GLU A 129 -0.94 -9.96 3.37
CA GLU A 129 -0.40 -11.20 3.98
C GLU A 129 -1.50 -12.12 4.51
N LYS A 130 -2.58 -11.57 5.07
CA LYS A 130 -3.71 -12.36 5.53
C LYS A 130 -4.55 -12.86 4.36
N LEU A 131 -4.74 -12.03 3.34
CA LEU A 131 -5.58 -12.36 2.20
C LEU A 131 -4.90 -13.37 1.26
N SER A 132 -3.58 -13.30 1.08
CA SER A 132 -2.81 -14.25 0.26
C SER A 132 -2.86 -15.68 0.77
N LYS A 133 -3.11 -15.87 2.07
CA LYS A 133 -3.32 -17.20 2.67
C LYS A 133 -4.67 -17.83 2.30
N LYS A 134 -5.62 -17.03 1.80
CA LYS A 134 -6.99 -17.46 1.50
C LYS A 134 -7.32 -17.42 0.02
N ILE A 135 -6.65 -16.56 -0.75
CA ILE A 135 -6.96 -16.31 -2.16
C ILE A 135 -5.65 -16.28 -2.94
N PHE A 136 -5.69 -16.77 -4.17
CA PHE A 136 -4.56 -16.69 -5.09
C PHE A 136 -4.41 -15.28 -5.67
N ILE A 137 -3.55 -14.48 -5.04
CA ILE A 137 -3.21 -13.12 -5.47
C ILE A 137 -2.04 -13.20 -6.45
N LEU A 138 -2.29 -12.81 -7.70
CA LEU A 138 -1.28 -12.78 -8.75
C LEU A 138 -0.45 -11.49 -8.68
N ILE A 139 -1.13 -10.35 -8.54
CA ILE A 139 -0.53 -9.03 -8.67
C ILE A 139 -1.09 -8.10 -7.59
N THR A 140 -0.20 -7.29 -7.03
CA THR A 140 -0.55 -6.24 -6.07
C THR A 140 0.00 -4.92 -6.58
N LYS A 141 -0.86 -3.93 -6.85
CA LYS A 141 -0.44 -2.60 -7.31
C LYS A 141 -0.90 -1.51 -6.35
N PHE A 142 -0.07 -0.47 -6.26
CA PHE A 142 -0.29 0.69 -5.40
C PHE A 142 -0.34 1.94 -6.25
N TYR A 143 -1.37 2.74 -6.02
CA TYR A 143 -1.60 3.97 -6.74
C TYR A 143 -1.80 5.11 -5.75
N LYS A 144 -1.26 6.27 -6.10
CA LYS A 144 -1.62 7.53 -5.46
C LYS A 144 -2.49 8.30 -6.43
N LYS A 145 -3.76 8.53 -6.06
CA LYS A 145 -4.67 9.32 -6.88
C LYS A 145 -4.42 10.80 -6.56
N HIS A 146 -3.45 11.38 -7.26
CA HIS A 146 -3.25 12.83 -7.30
C HIS A 146 -3.99 13.38 -8.52
N SER A 147 -4.63 14.53 -8.37
CA SER A 147 -5.19 15.26 -9.51
C SER A 147 -4.06 15.64 -10.47
N TYR A 148 -4.27 15.46 -11.77
CA TYR A 148 -3.30 15.85 -12.80
C TYR A 148 -2.97 17.35 -12.67
N ASN A 149 -1.69 17.69 -12.82
CA ASN A 149 -1.12 19.02 -12.59
C ASN A 149 -1.65 20.05 -13.61
N GLY A 150 -2.90 20.48 -13.44
CA GLY A 150 -3.57 21.43 -14.33
C GLY A 150 -4.96 21.83 -13.81
N CYS A 151 -5.58 21.02 -12.96
CA CYS A 151 -6.80 21.43 -12.28
C CYS A 151 -6.53 22.49 -11.22
N ARG A 152 -7.25 23.61 -11.29
CA ARG A 152 -7.29 24.61 -10.22
C ARG A 152 -7.69 23.93 -8.90
N LYS A 153 -6.87 24.11 -7.85
CA LYS A 153 -7.16 23.57 -6.51
C LYS A 153 -8.52 24.08 -6.02
N LYS A 154 -9.26 23.21 -5.31
CA LYS A 154 -10.52 23.59 -4.67
C LYS A 154 -10.30 24.81 -3.79
N LYS A 155 -11.15 25.83 -3.93
CA LYS A 155 -11.07 27.08 -3.18
C LYS A 155 -11.13 26.79 -1.68
N ILE A 156 -10.03 27.05 -0.97
CA ILE A 156 -9.95 26.91 0.48
C ILE A 156 -10.60 28.16 1.08
N LYS A 157 -11.55 27.99 2.01
CA LYS A 157 -12.13 29.11 2.76
C LYS A 157 -10.98 29.77 3.54
N ARG A 158 -10.75 31.07 3.32
CA ARG A 158 -9.73 31.82 4.06
C ARG A 158 -10.02 31.64 5.56
N LYS A 159 -9.04 31.17 6.32
CA LYS A 159 -9.14 31.16 7.79
C LYS A 159 -9.36 32.62 8.19
N LYS A 160 -10.50 32.95 8.82
CA LYS A 160 -10.66 34.25 9.48
C LYS A 160 -9.56 34.31 10.54
N LEU A 161 -8.53 35.11 10.29
CA LEU A 161 -7.60 35.46 11.36
C LEU A 161 -8.45 36.13 12.44
N LYS A 162 -8.51 35.54 13.64
CA LYS A 162 -9.05 36.19 14.84
C LYS A 162 -8.09 37.31 15.31
N LYS A 163 -7.58 38.14 14.40
CA LYS A 163 -6.89 39.39 14.76
C LYS A 163 -7.91 40.52 14.62
N TRP A 164 -8.77 40.62 15.61
CA TRP A 164 -9.53 41.84 15.89
C TRP A 164 -8.59 43.06 16.03
N LEU A 165 -7.32 42.79 16.40
CA LEU A 165 -6.23 43.75 16.50
C LEU A 165 -5.78 44.41 15.18
N SER A 166 -6.13 43.91 13.99
CA SER A 166 -5.73 44.58 12.73
C SER A 166 -6.61 45.79 12.39
N GLY A 167 -7.85 45.84 12.90
CA GLY A 167 -8.73 46.99 12.75
C GLY A 167 -8.33 48.14 13.69
N LEU A 168 -8.14 47.82 14.97
CA LEU A 168 -7.70 48.79 15.99
C LEU A 168 -6.32 49.38 15.67
N LYS A 169 -5.35 48.55 15.23
CA LYS A 169 -4.02 49.06 14.81
C LYS A 169 -4.08 50.00 13.61
N ARG A 170 -5.05 49.84 12.70
CA ARG A 170 -5.25 50.78 11.57
C ARG A 170 -5.88 52.08 12.05
N GLN A 171 -6.82 52.01 12.99
CA GLN A 171 -7.44 53.21 13.58
C GLN A 171 -6.46 54.03 14.40
N THR A 172 -5.58 53.38 15.19
CA THR A 172 -4.55 54.09 15.96
C THR A 172 -3.48 54.74 15.08
N VAL A 173 -3.07 54.08 13.99
CA VAL A 173 -2.11 54.67 13.04
C VAL A 173 -2.74 55.86 12.31
N ASN A 174 -4.01 55.77 11.91
CA ASN A 174 -4.69 56.91 11.29
C ASN A 174 -4.86 58.07 12.29
N LEU A 175 -5.22 57.81 13.55
CA LEU A 175 -5.34 58.87 14.56
C LEU A 175 -4.01 59.58 14.83
N LEU A 176 -2.89 58.86 14.84
CA LEU A 176 -1.55 59.45 15.03
C LEU A 176 -1.08 60.28 13.83
N ILE A 177 -1.52 59.94 12.61
CA ILE A 177 -1.19 60.72 11.40
C ILE A 177 -2.00 62.02 11.31
N PHE A 178 -3.19 62.08 11.92
CA PHE A 178 -4.02 63.29 11.94
C PHE A 178 -3.75 64.22 13.14
N SER A 179 -2.87 63.84 14.06
CA SER A 179 -2.53 64.61 15.27
C SER A 179 -1.10 65.17 15.27
N SER A 180 -0.41 65.10 14.14
CA SER A 180 0.88 65.74 13.82
C SER A 180 0.70 66.74 12.69
#